data_AF-A0A2M7NXT5-F1
#
_entry.id   AF-A0A2M7NXT5-F1
#
_cell.length_a   1.000
_cell.length_b   1.000
_cell.length_c   1.000
_cell.angle_alpha   90.00
_cell.angle_beta   90.00
_cell.angle_gamma   90.00
#
_symmetry.space_group_name_H-M   'P 1'
#
loop_
_entity.id
_entity.type
_entity.pdbx_description
1 polymer ?
#
loop_
_entity_poly.entity_id
_entity_poly.type
_entity_poly.pdbx_seq_one_letter_code
_entity_poly.pdbx_strand_id
1 'polypeptide(L)'
;SHRIVGPVNRMASLISLMDEGDISKRLVLREKDEFLPLAGAINKLLENFSGTVRASRDNSRRIGDELEDIEKLLKNKNAFESDISDKLSSINAKKEAIYKELSKYKS
;
A
#
# COMPACT_ATOMS: atom_id res chain seq x y z
N SER A 1 9.22 -14.91 34.98
CA SER A 1 8.32 -15.14 33.83
C SER A 1 8.75 -14.28 32.64
N HIS A 2 9.82 -14.66 31.91
CA HIS A 2 10.33 -13.89 30.75
C HIS A 2 9.82 -14.42 29.39
N ARG A 3 9.15 -15.58 29.39
CA ARG A 3 8.61 -16.21 28.17
C ARG A 3 7.48 -15.40 27.52
N ILE A 4 6.76 -14.59 28.30
CA ILE A 4 5.63 -13.78 27.81
C ILE A 4 6.06 -12.33 27.52
N VAL A 5 6.84 -11.73 28.41
CA VAL A 5 7.26 -10.32 28.32
C VAL A 5 8.03 -10.04 27.02
N GLY A 6 8.93 -10.94 26.62
CA GLY A 6 9.74 -10.77 25.40
C GLY A 6 8.88 -10.68 24.12
N PRO A 7 8.04 -11.68 23.81
CA PRO A 7 7.11 -11.62 22.69
C PRO A 7 6.18 -10.40 22.72
N VAL A 8 5.62 -10.06 23.89
CA VAL A 8 4.72 -8.90 24.04
C VAL A 8 5.44 -7.59 23.73
N ASN A 9 6.66 -7.40 24.22
CA ASN A 9 7.44 -6.21 23.92
C ASN A 9 7.77 -6.11 22.42
N ARG A 10 8.10 -7.22 21.75
CA ARG A 10 8.33 -7.22 20.30
C ARG A 10 7.07 -6.85 19.51
N MET A 11 5.89 -7.32 19.95
CA MET A 11 4.60 -6.93 19.38
C MET A 11 4.35 -5.43 19.56
N ALA A 12 4.56 -4.91 20.77
CA ALA A 12 4.39 -3.49 21.05
C ALA A 12 5.32 -2.62 20.19
N SER A 13 6.60 -2.97 20.07
CA SER A 13 7.54 -2.27 19.20
C SER A 13 7.13 -2.31 17.73
N LEU A 14 6.62 -3.45 17.24
CA LEU A 14 6.13 -3.54 15.87
C LEU A 14 4.92 -2.63 15.63
N ILE A 15 4.00 -2.56 16.59
CA ILE A 15 2.83 -1.66 16.52
C ILE A 15 3.27 -0.19 16.51
N SER A 16 4.27 0.20 17.31
CA SER A 16 4.83 1.56 17.28
C SER A 16 5.44 1.89 15.92
N LEU A 17 6.18 0.97 15.30
CA LEU A 17 6.71 1.17 13.95
C LEU A 17 5.59 1.32 12.90
N MET A 18 4.49 0.57 13.05
CA MET A 18 3.32 0.72 12.18
C MET A 18 2.68 2.10 12.29
N ASP A 19 2.59 2.64 13.51
CA ASP A 19 2.08 3.99 13.77
C ASP A 19 2.96 5.07 13.12
N GLU A 20 4.28 4.86 13.11
CA GLU A 20 5.26 5.69 12.38
C GLU A 20 5.24 5.48 10.85
N GLY A 21 4.45 4.52 10.37
CA GLY A 21 4.32 4.17 8.95
C GLY A 21 5.33 3.14 8.42
N ASP A 22 6.22 2.60 9.25
CA ASP A 22 7.11 1.49 8.88
C ASP A 22 6.38 0.14 9.00
N ILE A 23 5.76 -0.25 7.88
CA ILE A 23 5.08 -1.54 7.70
C ILE A 23 5.97 -2.59 7.01
N SER A 24 7.28 -2.34 6.92
CA SER A 24 8.24 -3.24 6.27
C SER A 24 8.72 -4.37 7.19
N LYS A 25 8.60 -4.19 8.51
CA LYS A 25 9.05 -5.17 9.50
C LYS A 25 8.03 -6.31 9.69
N ARG A 26 8.52 -7.44 10.20
CA ARG A 26 7.71 -8.63 10.50
C ARG A 26 8.09 -9.17 11.87
N LEU A 27 7.12 -9.77 12.55
CA LEU A 27 7.31 -10.42 13.83
C LEU A 27 7.81 -11.85 13.64
N VAL A 28 8.92 -12.19 14.27
CA VAL A 28 9.45 -13.57 14.28
C VAL A 28 9.47 -14.07 15.73
N LEU A 29 8.73 -15.15 15.99
CA LEU A 29 8.66 -15.85 17.26
C LEU A 29 9.14 -17.29 17.10
N ARG A 30 9.49 -17.94 18.21
CA ARG A 30 9.91 -19.35 18.20
C ARG A 30 8.68 -20.25 18.06
N GLU A 31 8.84 -21.45 17.50
CA GLU A 31 7.73 -22.39 17.29
C GLU A 31 6.94 -22.74 18.57
N LYS A 32 7.60 -22.69 19.73
CA LYS A 32 7.01 -22.99 21.05
C LYS A 32 6.49 -21.75 21.79
N ASP A 33 6.46 -20.58 21.15
CA ASP A 33 5.88 -19.37 21.72
C ASP A 33 4.34 -19.42 21.64
N GLU A 34 3.68 -19.17 22.77
CA GLU A 34 2.22 -19.18 22.88
C GLU A 34 1.55 -18.10 21.99
N PHE A 35 2.30 -17.05 21.64
CA PHE A 35 1.84 -15.97 20.77
C PHE A 35 2.13 -16.19 19.28
N LEU A 36 2.70 -17.34 18.87
CA LEU A 36 3.00 -17.62 17.46
C LEU A 36 1.78 -17.44 16.53
N PRO A 37 0.56 -17.89 16.89
CA PRO A 37 -0.62 -17.66 16.05
C PRO A 37 -0.96 -16.16 15.90
N LEU A 38 -0.86 -15.39 16.98
CA LEU A 38 -1.10 -13.95 16.97
C LEU A 38 -0.05 -13.22 16.11
N ALA A 39 1.23 -13.61 16.22
CA ALA A 39 2.29 -13.08 15.37
C ALA A 39 2.04 -13.36 13.88
N GLY A 40 1.57 -14.56 13.56
CA GLY A 40 1.14 -14.91 12.21
C GLY A 40 -0.01 -14.01 11.71
N ALA A 41 -1.01 -13.76 12.55
CA ALA A 41 -2.13 -12.88 12.21
C ALA A 41 -1.67 -11.43 11.97
N ILE A 42 -0.79 -10.89 12.83
CA ILE A 42 -0.21 -9.54 12.66
C ILE A 42 0.60 -9.46 11.36
N ASN A 43 1.46 -10.44 11.08
CA ASN A 43 2.24 -10.47 9.84
C ASN A 43 1.36 -10.54 8.60
N LYS A 44 0.25 -11.31 8.63
CA LYS A 44 -0.71 -11.39 7.52
C LYS A 44 -1.43 -10.05 7.31
N LEU A 45 -1.80 -9.37 8.38
CA LEU A 45 -2.37 -8.02 8.33
C LEU A 45 -1.38 -7.05 7.67
N LEU A 46 -0.11 -7.07 8.10
CA LEU A 46 0.96 -6.24 7.56
C LEU A 46 1.24 -6.53 6.08
N GLU A 47 1.22 -7.79 5.67
CA GLU A 47 1.41 -8.17 4.27
C GLU A 47 0.30 -7.61 3.39
N ASN A 48 -0.96 -7.79 3.80
CA ASN A 48 -2.11 -7.25 3.08
C ASN A 48 -2.06 -5.73 3.00
N PHE A 49 -1.78 -5.06 4.12
CA PHE A 49 -1.70 -3.61 4.18
C PHE A 49 -0.54 -3.06 3.35
N SER A 50 0.65 -3.68 3.42
CA SER A 50 1.78 -3.32 2.58
C SER A 50 1.48 -3.52 1.09
N GLY A 51 0.73 -4.56 0.73
CA GLY A 51 0.27 -4.79 -0.63
C GLY A 51 -0.61 -3.64 -1.14
N THR A 52 -1.62 -3.24 -0.35
CA THR A 52 -2.51 -2.13 -0.72
C THR A 52 -1.77 -0.80 -0.79
N VAL A 53 -0.90 -0.47 0.18
CA VAL A 53 -0.10 0.77 0.14
C VAL A 53 0.78 0.84 -1.09
N ARG A 54 1.45 -0.28 -1.47
CA ARG A 54 2.27 -0.34 -2.69
C ARG A 54 1.43 -0.13 -3.95
N ALA A 55 0.32 -0.84 -4.08
CA ALA A 55 -0.56 -0.71 -5.25
C ALA A 55 -1.11 0.72 -5.40
N SER A 56 -1.50 1.36 -4.28
CA SER A 56 -1.97 2.75 -4.27
C SER A 56 -0.88 3.73 -4.69
N ARG A 57 0.35 3.55 -4.16
CA ARG A 57 1.52 4.38 -4.52
C ARG A 57 1.86 4.24 -6.00
N ASP A 58 1.88 3.02 -6.54
CA ASP A 58 2.21 2.75 -7.94
C ASP A 58 1.18 3.35 -8.89
N ASN A 59 -0.12 3.21 -8.57
CA ASN A 59 -1.18 3.84 -9.36
C ASN A 59 -1.09 5.37 -9.31
N SER A 60 -0.83 5.94 -8.13
CA SER A 60 -0.67 7.39 -7.96
C SER A 60 0.52 7.92 -8.77
N ARG A 61 1.65 7.21 -8.77
CA ARG A 61 2.81 7.55 -9.60
C ARG A 61 2.46 7.53 -11.09
N ARG A 62 1.82 6.46 -11.56
CA ARG A 62 1.42 6.32 -12.97
C ARG A 62 0.42 7.38 -13.42
N ILE A 63 -0.49 7.80 -12.54
CA ILE A 63 -1.38 8.94 -12.81
C ILE A 63 -0.53 10.20 -13.02
N GLY A 64 0.47 10.46 -12.18
CA GLY A 64 1.40 11.57 -12.35
C GLY A 64 2.14 11.54 -13.68
N ASP A 65 2.69 10.38 -14.05
CA ASP A 65 3.39 10.18 -15.32
C ASP A 65 2.45 10.42 -16.53
N GLU A 66 1.20 9.92 -16.47
CA GLU A 66 0.20 10.14 -17.53
C GLU A 66 -0.27 11.60 -17.63
N LEU A 67 -0.33 12.32 -16.51
CA LEU A 67 -0.63 13.76 -16.50
C LEU A 67 0.49 14.57 -17.17
N GLU A 68 1.75 14.26 -16.87
CA GLU A 68 2.90 14.90 -17.53
C GLU A 68 2.88 14.65 -19.04
N ASP A 69 2.50 13.45 -19.47
CA ASP A 69 2.33 13.15 -20.89
C ASP A 69 1.20 13.95 -21.54
N ILE A 70 0.06 14.13 -20.85
CA ILE A 70 -1.03 14.97 -21.34
C ILE A 70 -0.55 16.41 -21.50
N GLU A 71 0.22 16.96 -20.56
CA GLU A 71 0.79 18.30 -20.68
C GLU A 71 1.70 18.45 -21.90
N LYS A 72 2.50 17.41 -22.23
CA LYS A 72 3.34 17.39 -23.43
C LYS A 72 2.50 17.35 -24.69
N LEU A 73 1.43 16.55 -24.73
CA LEU A 73 0.51 16.46 -25.85
C LEU A 73 -0.21 17.79 -26.11
N LEU A 74 -0.70 18.46 -25.06
CA LEU A 74 -1.38 19.76 -25.18
C LEU A 74 -0.48 20.86 -25.77
N LYS A 75 0.84 20.76 -25.60
CA LYS A 75 1.82 21.68 -26.20
C LYS A 75 2.14 21.35 -27.65
N ASN A 76 1.79 20.15 -28.12
CA ASN A 76 2.04 19.70 -29.48
C ASN A 76 0.82 19.99 -30.38
N LYS A 77 1.00 20.87 -31.37
CA LYS A 77 -0.08 21.24 -32.33
C LYS A 77 -0.59 20.08 -33.18
N ASN A 78 0.12 18.95 -33.19
CA ASN A 78 -0.25 17.73 -33.94
C ASN A 78 -0.79 16.61 -33.04
N ALA A 79 -0.98 16.84 -31.73
CA ALA A 79 -1.57 15.82 -30.86
C ALA A 79 -3.03 15.56 -31.25
N PHE A 80 -3.40 14.29 -31.38
CA PHE A 80 -4.77 13.92 -31.66
C PHE A 80 -5.58 13.95 -30.37
N GLU A 81 -6.81 14.45 -30.44
CA GLU A 81 -7.74 14.47 -29.30
C GLU A 81 -7.96 13.06 -28.70
N SER A 82 -7.86 12.02 -29.54
CA SER A 82 -7.91 10.62 -29.11
C SER A 82 -6.81 10.26 -28.12
N ASP A 83 -5.57 10.74 -28.31
CA ASP A 83 -4.45 10.42 -27.43
C ASP A 83 -4.66 10.94 -26.01
N ILE A 84 -5.26 12.14 -25.90
CA ILE A 84 -5.61 12.77 -24.62
C ILE A 84 -6.77 12.00 -23.98
N SER A 85 -7.81 11.66 -24.76
CA SER A 85 -8.97 10.90 -24.28
C SER A 85 -8.59 9.52 -23.73
N ASP A 86 -7.66 8.82 -24.40
CA ASP A 86 -7.18 7.51 -23.97
C ASP A 86 -6.41 7.60 -22.65
N LYS A 87 -5.53 8.60 -22.51
CA LYS A 87 -4.81 8.85 -21.25
C LYS A 87 -5.77 9.21 -20.12
N LEU A 88 -6.78 10.05 -20.36
CA LEU A 88 -7.79 10.40 -19.36
C LEU A 88 -8.62 9.17 -18.92
N SER A 89 -8.98 8.29 -19.84
CA SER A 89 -9.67 7.04 -19.53
C SER A 89 -8.80 6.11 -18.67
N SER A 90 -7.51 6.02 -18.99
CA SER A 90 -6.50 5.27 -18.23
C SER A 90 -6.30 5.82 -16.82
N ILE A 91 -6.26 7.15 -16.64
CA ILE A 91 -6.19 7.83 -15.34
C ILE A 91 -7.44 7.51 -14.51
N ASN A 92 -8.63 7.63 -15.11
CA ASN A 92 -9.88 7.33 -14.42
C ASN A 92 -9.93 5.87 -13.93
N ALA A 93 -9.52 4.92 -14.76
CA ALA A 93 -9.45 3.51 -14.37
C ALA A 93 -8.52 3.28 -13.16
N LYS A 94 -7.34 3.93 -13.13
CA LYS A 94 -6.41 3.83 -11.99
C LYS A 94 -6.95 4.49 -10.73
N LYS A 95 -7.62 5.64 -10.87
CA LYS A 95 -8.29 6.32 -9.76
C LYS A 95 -9.36 5.42 -9.14
N GLU A 96 -10.20 4.77 -9.94
CA GLU A 96 -11.19 3.81 -9.45
C GLU A 96 -10.54 2.57 -8.82
N ALA A 97 -9.41 2.10 -9.35
CA ALA A 97 -8.65 1.01 -8.74
C ALA A 97 -8.14 1.38 -7.34
N ILE A 98 -7.65 2.62 -7.14
CA ILE A 98 -7.25 3.12 -5.81
C ILE A 98 -8.46 3.12 -4.86
N TYR A 99 -9.60 3.66 -5.29
CA TYR A 99 -10.81 3.67 -4.45
C TYR A 99 -11.29 2.27 -4.07
N LYS A 100 -11.26 1.32 -5.01
CA LYS A 100 -11.63 -0.07 -4.75
C LYS A 100 -10.68 -0.76 -3.78
N GLU A 101 -9.38 -0.49 -3.86
CA GLU A 101 -8.41 -1.05 -2.92
C GLU A 101 -8.58 -0.48 -1.51
N LEU A 102 -8.83 0.83 -1.41
CA LEU A 102 -9.01 1.50 -0.12
C LEU A 102 -10.37 1.22 0.53
N SER A 103 -11.43 0.94 -0.23
CA SER A 103 -12.77 0.68 0.31
C SER A 103 -12.87 -0.60 1.15
N LYS A 104 -11.86 -1.48 1.07
CA LYS A 104 -11.73 -2.65 1.94
C LYS A 104 -11.48 -2.27 3.41
N TYR A 105 -10.95 -1.08 3.65
CA TYR A 105 -10.72 -0.54 5.00
C TYR A 105 -11.91 0.33 5.40
N LYS A 106 -12.60 -0.06 6.46
CA LYS A 106 -13.67 0.75 7.05
C LYS A 106 -13.03 1.85 7.89
N SER A 107 -13.27 3.11 7.51
CA SER A 107 -12.98 4.30 8.32
C SER A 107 -14.20 4.69 9.15
#